data_AF-A0A9N8WIJ8-F1
#
_entry.id   AF-A0A9N8WIJ8-F1
#
_cell.length_a   1.000
_cell.length_b   1.000
_cell.length_c   1.000
_cell.angle_alpha   90.00
_cell.angle_beta   90.00
_cell.angle_gamma   90.00
#
_symmetry.space_group_name_H-M   'P 1'
#
loop_
_entity.id
_entity.type
_entity.pdbx_description
1 polymer ?
#
loop_
_entity_poly.entity_id
_entity_poly.type
_entity_poly.pdbx_seq_one_letter_code
_entity_poly.pdbx_strand_id
1 'polypeptide(L)'
;MSPDSTQALLRLNSYRFSYYLSHERSQFFNDLLQQIKKSISLMNDQLQVTYNTQSDPSDFSKLLVEFSIHKASDPLNDPSTNDIINDLDTIIKNKYISSLSDKPFMMFLDNQYGFQAK
;
A
#
# COMPACT_ATOMS: atom_id res chain seq x y z
N MET A 1 -24.32 4.49 8.19
CA MET A 1 -23.24 3.63 8.73
C MET A 1 -22.04 3.83 7.84
N SER A 2 -20.97 4.43 8.34
CA SER A 2 -19.70 4.48 7.60
C SER A 2 -19.19 3.04 7.49
N PRO A 3 -18.72 2.59 6.31
CA PRO A 3 -18.22 1.22 6.15
C PRO A 3 -17.15 0.92 7.20
N ASP A 4 -17.07 -0.33 7.65
CA ASP A 4 -16.11 -0.77 8.67
C ASP A 4 -14.67 -0.78 8.14
N SER A 5 -14.51 -0.60 6.84
CA SER A 5 -13.24 -0.35 6.17
C SER A 5 -13.32 0.72 5.09
N THR A 6 -12.18 1.37 4.84
CA THR A 6 -11.93 2.28 3.73
C THR A 6 -11.07 1.57 2.70
N GLN A 7 -11.43 1.65 1.42
CA GLN A 7 -10.59 1.15 0.34
C GLN A 7 -9.57 2.22 -0.05
N ALA A 8 -8.35 1.80 -0.31
CA ALA A 8 -7.28 2.68 -0.77
C ALA A 8 -6.46 2.00 -1.86
N LEU A 9 -5.82 2.82 -2.69
CA LEU A 9 -5.04 2.41 -3.84
C LEU A 9 -3.58 2.76 -3.64
N LEU A 10 -2.73 1.78 -3.88
CA LEU A 10 -1.28 1.93 -4.05
C LEU A 10 -0.97 1.81 -5.54
N ARG A 11 -0.19 2.75 -6.10
CA ARG A 11 0.31 2.61 -7.47
C ARG A 11 1.71 2.03 -7.49
N LEU A 12 1.92 1.08 -8.39
CA LEU A 12 3.20 0.43 -8.61
C LEU A 12 3.77 0.79 -9.99
N ASN A 13 5.09 0.96 -10.04
CA ASN A 13 5.84 1.31 -11.24
C ASN A 13 5.90 0.15 -12.25
N SER A 14 6.07 0.49 -13.52
CA SER A 14 6.12 -0.45 -14.64
C SER A 14 7.35 -1.37 -14.68
N TYR A 15 8.40 -1.10 -13.89
CA TYR A 15 9.65 -1.84 -13.99
C TYR A 15 9.51 -3.27 -13.44
N ARG A 16 9.61 -4.26 -14.35
CA ARG A 16 9.61 -5.71 -14.08
C ARG A 16 8.31 -6.28 -13.48
N PHE A 17 7.20 -5.54 -13.58
CA PHE A 17 5.91 -5.92 -13.01
C PHE A 17 5.35 -7.25 -13.57
N SER A 18 5.59 -7.50 -14.86
CA SER A 18 5.17 -8.73 -15.55
C SER A 18 5.85 -10.00 -15.03
N TYR A 19 7.09 -9.90 -14.52
CA TYR A 19 7.83 -11.05 -14.01
C TYR A 19 7.23 -11.56 -12.69
N TYR A 20 6.96 -10.67 -11.73
CA TYR A 20 6.46 -11.05 -10.41
C TYR A 20 5.00 -11.53 -10.40
N LEU A 21 4.15 -10.98 -11.29
CA LEU A 21 2.75 -11.40 -11.39
C LEU A 21 2.56 -12.80 -12.00
N SER A 22 3.55 -13.31 -12.74
CA SER A 22 3.39 -14.56 -13.51
C SER A 22 3.64 -15.83 -12.69
N HIS A 23 4.40 -15.76 -11.59
CA HIS A 23 4.78 -16.95 -10.83
C HIS A 23 4.38 -16.90 -9.34
N GLU A 24 4.39 -15.72 -8.70
CA GLU A 24 4.20 -15.60 -7.23
C GLU A 24 3.43 -14.33 -6.80
N ARG A 25 2.39 -13.95 -7.55
CA ARG A 25 1.60 -12.73 -7.31
C ARG A 25 1.16 -12.54 -5.86
N SER A 26 0.58 -13.57 -5.24
CA SER A 26 0.06 -13.46 -3.88
C SER A 26 1.16 -13.29 -2.85
N GLN A 27 2.29 -13.99 -3.01
CA GLN A 27 3.44 -13.85 -2.13
C GLN A 27 4.06 -12.46 -2.25
N PHE A 28 4.22 -11.95 -3.47
CA PHE A 28 4.67 -10.57 -3.70
C PHE A 28 3.81 -9.55 -2.93
N PHE A 29 2.48 -9.65 -3.03
CA PHE A 29 1.59 -8.71 -2.34
C PHE A 29 1.61 -8.88 -0.82
N ASN A 30 1.76 -10.11 -0.31
CA ASN A 30 1.93 -10.36 1.11
C ASN A 30 3.24 -9.76 1.64
N ASP A 31 4.35 -9.96 0.94
CA ASP A 31 5.65 -9.43 1.35
C ASP A 31 5.67 -7.90 1.29
N LEU A 32 5.07 -7.32 0.26
CA LEU A 32 4.85 -5.88 0.13
C LEU A 32 4.01 -5.33 1.29
N LEU A 33 2.89 -5.98 1.62
CA LEU A 33 2.04 -5.62 2.76
C LEU A 33 2.84 -5.66 4.07
N GLN A 34 3.61 -6.73 4.32
CA GLN A 34 4.40 -6.85 5.55
C GLN A 34 5.49 -5.77 5.64
N GLN A 35 6.14 -5.44 4.52
CA GLN A 35 7.11 -4.34 4.47
C GLN A 35 6.44 -3.01 4.83
N ILE A 36 5.29 -2.72 4.22
CA ILE A 36 4.54 -1.49 4.45
C ILE A 36 4.12 -1.39 5.93
N LYS A 37 3.50 -2.45 6.48
CA LYS A 37 3.09 -2.50 7.90
C LYS A 37 4.25 -2.21 8.84
N LYS A 38 5.42 -2.83 8.60
CA LYS A 38 6.64 -2.57 9.38
C LYS A 38 7.16 -1.13 9.25
N SER A 39 6.97 -0.50 8.10
CA SER A 39 7.48 0.85 7.81
C SER A 39 6.73 1.96 8.55
N ILE A 40 5.49 1.70 8.96
CA ILE A 40 4.64 2.61 9.75
C ILE A 40 4.24 2.03 11.12
N SER A 41 4.94 0.98 11.59
CA SER A 41 4.68 0.32 12.87
C SER A 41 3.24 -0.19 13.07
N LEU A 42 2.55 -0.59 11.99
CA LEU A 42 1.22 -1.21 12.08
C LEU A 42 1.34 -2.68 12.46
N MET A 43 0.97 -3.03 13.70
CA MET A 43 1.06 -4.41 14.21
C MET A 43 -0.27 -5.17 14.19
N ASN A 44 -1.40 -4.48 14.01
CA ASN A 44 -2.74 -5.06 14.01
C ASN A 44 -3.22 -5.34 12.57
N ASP A 45 -4.42 -5.92 12.43
CA ASP A 45 -5.03 -6.29 11.14
C ASP A 45 -5.73 -5.12 10.42
N GLN A 46 -5.39 -3.87 10.76
CA GLN A 46 -6.00 -2.68 10.17
C GLN A 46 -5.69 -2.52 8.69
N LEU A 47 -4.58 -3.05 8.18
CA LEU A 47 -4.23 -2.94 6.75
C LEU A 47 -4.15 -4.34 6.13
N GLN A 48 -4.93 -4.55 5.07
CA GLN A 48 -4.96 -5.79 4.31
C GLN A 48 -4.90 -5.51 2.82
N VAL A 49 -4.19 -6.36 2.06
CA VAL A 49 -4.23 -6.32 0.59
C VAL A 49 -5.47 -7.09 0.13
N THR A 50 -6.28 -6.50 -0.75
CA THR A 50 -7.49 -7.18 -1.27
C THR A 50 -7.19 -8.08 -2.46
N TYR A 51 -5.97 -7.99 -3.00
CA TYR A 51 -5.50 -8.61 -4.24
C TYR A 51 -6.21 -8.11 -5.51
N ASN A 52 -7.18 -7.20 -5.37
CA ASN A 52 -7.78 -6.51 -6.50
C ASN A 52 -6.76 -5.56 -7.10
N THR A 53 -6.62 -5.64 -8.42
CA THR A 53 -5.68 -4.82 -9.18
C THR A 53 -6.32 -4.34 -10.46
N GLN A 54 -5.97 -3.14 -10.88
CA GLN A 54 -6.38 -2.60 -12.18
C GLN A 54 -5.22 -1.80 -12.79
N SER A 55 -5.20 -1.68 -14.12
CA SER A 55 -4.32 -0.71 -14.76
C SER A 55 -4.71 0.71 -14.33
N ASP A 56 -3.72 1.59 -14.17
CA ASP A 56 -4.01 3.00 -13.92
C ASP A 56 -4.59 3.64 -15.20
N PRO A 57 -5.78 4.27 -15.16
CA PRO A 57 -6.38 4.90 -16.34
C PRO A 57 -5.60 6.11 -16.88
N SER A 58 -4.72 6.71 -16.06
CA SER A 58 -3.83 7.80 -16.47
C SER A 58 -2.51 7.30 -17.07
N ASP A 59 -2.12 6.05 -16.80
CA ASP A 59 -0.90 5.43 -17.31
C ASP A 59 -1.04 3.89 -17.27
N PHE A 60 -1.47 3.30 -18.40
CA PHE A 60 -1.72 1.85 -18.49
C PHE A 60 -0.47 0.97 -18.28
N SER A 61 0.73 1.56 -18.21
CA SER A 61 1.95 0.82 -17.84
C SER A 61 2.07 0.57 -16.34
N LYS A 62 1.25 1.25 -15.53
CA LYS A 62 1.24 1.18 -14.07
C LYS A 62 0.06 0.38 -13.56
N LEU A 63 0.24 -0.20 -12.38
CA LEU A 63 -0.78 -1.01 -11.71
C LEU A 63 -1.24 -0.34 -10.42
N LEU A 64 -2.55 -0.23 -10.24
CA LEU A 64 -3.18 0.13 -8.98
C LEU A 64 -3.52 -1.16 -8.23
N VAL A 65 -3.11 -1.23 -6.97
CA VAL A 65 -3.37 -2.34 -6.04
C VAL A 65 -4.27 -1.82 -4.93
N GLU A 66 -5.35 -2.53 -4.67
CA GLU A 66 -6.30 -2.14 -3.65
C GLU A 66 -5.97 -2.76 -2.28
N PHE A 67 -6.13 -1.94 -1.25
CA PHE A 67 -5.97 -2.28 0.14
C PHE A 67 -7.25 -1.91 0.90
N SER A 68 -7.61 -2.76 1.86
CA SER A 68 -8.67 -2.49 2.82
C SER A 68 -8.04 -1.98 4.11
N ILE A 69 -8.54 -0.84 4.61
CA ILE A 69 -8.10 -0.23 5.86
C ILE A 69 -9.26 -0.27 6.85
N HIS A 70 -9.13 -1.09 7.88
CA HIS A 70 -10.18 -1.29 8.87
C HIS A 70 -10.08 -0.22 9.96
N LYS A 71 -11.23 0.17 10.50
CA LYS A 71 -11.25 1.09 11.65
C LYS A 71 -10.44 0.52 12.81
N ALA A 72 -9.81 1.41 13.57
CA ALA A 72 -9.23 1.11 14.87
C ALA A 72 -10.21 0.33 15.76
N SER A 73 -9.71 -0.76 16.35
CA SER A 73 -10.46 -1.47 17.40
C SER A 73 -10.38 -0.69 18.71
N ASP A 74 -9.27 0.01 18.94
CA ASP A 74 -9.10 0.96 20.04
C ASP A 74 -8.76 2.36 19.50
N PRO A 75 -9.76 3.22 19.21
CA PRO A 75 -9.53 4.55 18.63
C PRO A 75 -8.69 5.51 19.49
N LEU A 76 -8.43 5.19 20.76
CA LEU A 76 -7.58 5.99 21.63
C LEU A 76 -6.09 5.64 21.49
N ASN A 77 -5.78 4.42 21.03
CA ASN A 77 -4.42 3.89 20.99
C ASN A 77 -3.99 3.46 19.57
N ASP A 78 -4.92 3.24 18.65
CA ASP A 78 -4.67 2.86 17.26
C ASP A 78 -4.89 4.04 16.30
N PRO A 79 -4.10 4.13 15.21
CA PRO A 79 -4.27 5.17 14.21
C PRO A 79 -5.63 5.06 13.48
N SER A 80 -6.19 6.20 13.10
CA SER A 80 -7.39 6.23 12.28
C SER A 80 -7.10 5.78 10.84
N THR A 81 -8.13 5.45 10.07
CA THR A 81 -7.97 5.12 8.65
C THR A 81 -7.30 6.25 7.86
N ASN A 82 -7.59 7.51 8.21
CA ASN A 82 -6.99 8.68 7.57
C ASN A 82 -5.52 8.84 7.94
N ASP A 83 -5.15 8.58 9.20
CA ASP A 83 -3.74 8.64 9.63
C ASP A 83 -2.92 7.60 8.86
N ILE A 84 -3.43 6.37 8.75
CA ILE A 84 -2.78 5.30 7.96
C ILE A 84 -2.60 5.73 6.50
N ILE A 85 -3.64 6.30 5.87
CA ILE A 85 -3.54 6.76 4.47
C ILE A 85 -2.47 7.84 4.32
N ASN A 86 -2.49 8.85 5.20
CA ASN A 86 -1.57 9.98 5.14
C ASN A 86 -0.12 9.57 5.42
N ASP A 87 0.09 8.69 6.39
CA ASP A 87 1.42 8.16 6.71
C ASP A 87 1.97 7.36 5.53
N LEU A 88 1.16 6.46 4.96
CA LEU A 88 1.53 5.69 3.77
C LEU A 88 1.85 6.58 2.57
N ASP A 89 0.99 7.54 2.27
CA ASP A 89 1.21 8.50 1.18
C ASP A 89 2.54 9.24 1.38
N THR A 90 2.78 9.73 2.59
CA THR A 90 3.99 10.45 2.96
C THR A 90 5.24 9.59 2.82
N ILE A 91 5.25 8.37 3.38
CA ILE A 91 6.45 7.52 3.34
C ILE A 91 6.73 7.02 1.92
N ILE A 92 5.72 6.78 1.09
CA ILE A 92 5.87 6.32 -0.30
C ILE A 92 6.37 7.47 -1.18
N LYS A 93 5.78 8.66 -1.06
CA LYS A 93 6.24 9.84 -1.82
C LYS A 93 7.68 10.22 -1.47
N ASN A 94 8.10 9.96 -0.23
CA ASN A 94 9.45 10.20 0.27
C ASN A 94 10.30 8.92 0.37
N LYS A 95 10.00 7.87 -0.42
CA LYS A 95 10.60 6.53 -0.27
C LYS A 95 12.13 6.47 -0.20
N TYR A 96 12.84 7.43 -0.79
CA TYR A 96 14.31 7.46 -0.80
C TYR A 96 14.92 7.96 0.52
N ILE A 97 14.14 8.60 1.38
CA ILE A 97 14.57 9.15 2.68
C ILE A 97 13.70 8.66 3.85
N SER A 98 12.73 7.77 3.59
CA SER A 98 11.83 7.22 4.61
C SER A 98 12.31 5.84 5.08
N SER A 99 11.52 5.22 5.97
CA SER A 99 11.70 3.83 6.44
C SER A 99 11.62 2.77 5.32
N LEU A 100 11.27 3.18 4.10
CA LEU A 100 11.27 2.34 2.89
C LEU A 100 12.60 2.33 2.14
N SER A 101 13.53 3.26 2.42
CA SER A 101 14.72 3.51 1.59
C SER A 101 15.66 2.31 1.41
N ASP A 102 15.71 1.41 2.39
CA ASP A 102 16.52 0.20 2.42
C ASP A 102 15.70 -1.07 2.13
N LYS A 103 14.42 -0.94 1.75
CA LYS A 103 13.51 -2.07 1.70
C LYS A 103 13.42 -2.71 0.31
N PRO A 104 13.34 -4.06 0.19
CA PRO A 104 13.42 -4.76 -1.09
C PRO A 104 12.35 -4.34 -2.11
N PHE A 105 11.14 -4.05 -1.66
CA PHE A 105 10.02 -3.72 -2.55
C PHE A 105 9.90 -2.22 -2.85
N MET A 106 10.79 -1.38 -2.30
CA MET A 106 10.77 0.09 -2.50
C MET A 106 10.83 0.49 -3.98
N MET A 107 11.55 -0.28 -4.81
CA MET A 107 11.67 0.00 -6.24
C MET A 107 10.33 -0.07 -6.98
N PHE A 108 9.37 -0.88 -6.50
CA PHE A 108 8.06 -1.03 -7.12
C PHE A 108 7.10 0.12 -6.79
N LEU A 109 7.33 0.86 -5.71
CA LEU A 109 6.42 1.90 -5.24
C LEU A 109 6.48 3.15 -6.13
N ASP A 110 5.35 3.64 -6.63
CA ASP A 110 5.31 4.90 -7.37
C ASP A 110 5.22 6.09 -6.41
N ASN A 111 6.34 6.80 -6.25
CA ASN A 111 6.45 7.95 -5.37
C ASN A 111 5.82 9.24 -5.95
N GLN A 112 5.35 9.25 -7.21
CA GLN A 112 4.56 10.36 -7.74
C GLN A 112 3.08 10.22 -7.38
N TYR A 113 2.59 9.00 -7.16
CA TYR A 113 1.20 8.73 -6.78
C TYR A 113 1.03 8.66 -5.26
N GLY A 114 1.88 7.88 -4.60
CA GLY A 114 1.76 7.60 -3.18
C GLY A 114 0.69 6.55 -2.87
N PHE A 115 -0.21 6.89 -1.94
CA PHE A 115 -1.27 6.02 -1.45
C PHE A 115 -2.53 6.83 -1.18
N GLN A 116 -3.68 6.44 -1.75
CA GLN A 116 -4.86 7.31 -1.80
C GLN A 116 -6.14 6.55 -1.50
N ALA A 117 -7.11 7.18 -0.83
CA ALA A 117 -8.46 6.62 -0.72
C ALA A 117 -9.08 6.41 -2.11
N LYS A 118 -9.81 5.31 -2.29
CA LYS A 118 -10.51 4.96 -3.53
C LYS A 118 -11.87 5.65 -3.65
#